data_AF-A0A9P7F0W1-F1
#
_entry.id   AF-A0A9P7F0W1-F1
#
_cell.length_a   1.000
_cell.length_b   1.000
_cell.length_c   1.000
_cell.angle_alpha   90.00
_cell.angle_beta   90.00
_cell.angle_gamma   90.00
#
_symmetry.space_group_name_H-M   'P 1'
#
loop_
_entity.id
_entity.type
_entity.pdbx_description
1 polymer ?
#
loop_
_entity_poly.entity_id
_entity_poly.type
_entity_poly.pdbx_seq_one_letter_code
_entity_poly.pdbx_strand_id
1 'polypeptide(L)'
;MALQYFPEVSTFHGTPDEGSLTEEQTIPASLRDTSSLTRVLCFLALGRPDLEDHWESLQSKEGFEDVRKKLCSILSNTISVASLLLATNAVFVSTGSLVSYFNYSSPATYFLLFMSLMLAMIAVMTSGLSMIRWIHTDRQWTREQLRIGGCFLFPYLLSIIMPILFVGLSLNCFIFAMLISGFNLQNTVCRVITALWLVMYAICIGATLTEFAWRYAKGLKSQ
;
A
#
# COMPACT_ATOMS: atom_id res chain seq x y z
N MET A 1 -20.08 28.76 13.31
CA MET A 1 -19.53 29.22 12.02
C MET A 1 -18.40 30.19 12.35
N ALA A 2 -17.20 29.66 12.58
CA ALA A 2 -16.02 30.44 12.95
C ALA A 2 -15.01 30.32 11.81
N LEU A 3 -14.77 31.42 11.11
CA LEU A 3 -13.76 31.55 10.08
C LEU A 3 -12.39 31.56 10.75
N GLN A 4 -11.70 30.43 10.68
CA GLN A 4 -10.35 30.27 11.21
C GLN A 4 -9.37 30.91 10.21
N TYR A 5 -8.73 31.97 10.68
CA TYR A 5 -7.64 32.71 10.02
C TYR A 5 -6.56 31.73 9.53
N PHE A 6 -6.42 31.59 8.21
CA PHE A 6 -5.23 30.98 7.61
C PHE A 6 -4.13 32.05 7.59
N PRO A 7 -2.97 31.85 8.24
CA PRO A 7 -1.87 32.78 8.13
C PRO A 7 -1.38 32.82 6.67
N GLU A 8 -1.21 34.03 6.14
CA GLU A 8 -0.58 34.28 4.84
C GLU A 8 0.76 33.55 4.78
N VAL A 9 0.83 32.57 3.88
CA VAL A 9 2.09 31.95 3.47
C VAL A 9 2.89 33.03 2.76
N SER A 10 3.92 33.55 3.45
CA SER A 10 4.87 34.49 2.87
C SER A 10 5.52 33.84 1.65
N THR A 11 5.17 34.33 0.47
CA THR A 11 5.77 33.99 -0.81
C THR A 11 7.21 34.49 -0.81
N PHE A 12 8.13 33.63 -0.41
CA PHE A 12 9.58 33.90 -0.49
C PHE A 12 9.97 33.97 -1.97
N HIS A 13 9.91 35.18 -2.53
CA HIS A 13 10.29 35.46 -3.91
C HIS A 13 11.81 35.65 -3.97
N GLY A 14 12.55 34.56 -3.77
CA GLY A 14 13.97 34.49 -4.12
C GLY A 14 14.07 34.23 -5.62
N THR A 15 14.53 35.23 -6.37
CA THR A 15 15.02 35.03 -7.75
C THR A 15 16.15 34.01 -7.72
N PRO A 16 16.01 32.83 -8.36
CA PRO A 16 17.08 31.85 -8.37
C PRO A 16 18.18 32.32 -9.30
N ASP A 17 19.37 32.57 -8.73
CA ASP A 17 20.60 32.75 -9.48
C ASP A 17 20.83 31.53 -10.40
N GLU A 18 20.67 31.77 -11.70
CA GLU A 18 20.74 30.77 -12.79
C GLU A 18 22.18 30.28 -13.09
N GLY A 19 23.15 30.59 -12.23
CA GLY A 19 24.57 30.60 -12.57
C GLY A 19 25.48 29.59 -11.85
N SER A 20 24.99 28.73 -10.95
CA SER A 20 25.88 27.82 -10.20
C SER A 20 25.60 26.34 -10.47
N LEU A 21 26.50 25.79 -11.28
CA LEU A 21 27.07 24.45 -11.17
C LEU A 21 26.10 23.29 -11.28
N THR A 22 26.13 22.72 -12.49
CA THR A 22 26.06 21.28 -12.77
C THR A 22 27.12 20.52 -11.95
N GLU A 23 27.04 20.56 -10.61
CA GLU A 23 27.58 19.47 -9.80
C GLU A 23 26.75 18.26 -10.16
N GLU A 24 27.34 17.37 -10.96
CA GLU A 24 26.86 16.02 -11.20
C GLU A 24 26.66 15.36 -9.83
N GLN A 25 25.43 15.43 -9.32
CA GLN A 25 25.10 15.08 -7.94
C GLN A 25 25.09 13.55 -7.85
N THR A 26 26.30 12.99 -7.72
CA THR A 26 26.56 11.55 -7.61
C THR A 26 25.69 10.94 -6.52
N ILE A 27 25.11 9.78 -6.83
CA ILE A 27 24.22 9.03 -5.95
C ILE A 27 24.91 8.83 -4.59
N PRO A 28 24.25 9.20 -3.47
CA PRO A 28 24.76 8.96 -2.13
C PRO A 28 25.23 7.51 -1.94
N ALA A 29 26.44 7.31 -1.41
CA ALA A 29 26.95 5.96 -1.14
C ALA A 29 26.01 5.14 -0.23
N SER A 30 25.25 5.82 0.64
CA SER A 30 24.23 5.23 1.51
C SER A 30 23.06 4.56 0.77
N LEU A 31 22.82 4.91 -0.50
CA LEU A 31 21.81 4.29 -1.35
C LEU A 31 22.33 3.03 -2.05
N ARG A 32 23.65 2.91 -2.21
CA ARG A 32 24.29 1.76 -2.87
C ARG A 32 24.31 0.53 -1.97
N ASP A 33 24.53 0.73 -0.67
CA ASP A 33 24.54 -0.34 0.35
C ASP A 33 23.16 -0.58 1.00
N THR A 34 22.12 -0.75 0.18
CA THR A 34 20.79 -1.05 0.69
C THR A 34 20.66 -2.51 1.08
N SER A 35 20.16 -2.75 2.30
CA SER A 35 19.84 -4.10 2.78
C SER A 35 18.85 -4.82 1.84
N SER A 36 18.89 -6.15 1.81
CA SER A 36 17.95 -6.96 1.01
C SER A 36 16.48 -6.65 1.33
N LEU A 37 16.16 -6.35 2.60
CA LEU A 37 14.84 -5.94 3.03
C LEU A 37 14.43 -4.60 2.41
N THR A 38 15.34 -3.62 2.39
CA THR A 38 15.08 -2.32 1.74
C THR A 38 14.80 -2.51 0.26
N ARG A 39 15.54 -3.38 -0.44
CA ARG A 39 15.30 -3.70 -1.85
C ARG A 39 13.93 -4.35 -2.10
N VAL A 40 13.51 -5.28 -1.23
CA VAL A 40 12.15 -5.85 -1.29
C VAL A 40 11.09 -4.77 -1.12
N LEU A 41 11.29 -3.87 -0.16
CA LEU A 41 10.37 -2.74 0.05
C LEU A 41 10.37 -1.78 -1.15
N CYS A 42 11.53 -1.41 -1.69
CA CYS A 42 11.61 -0.61 -2.92
C CYS A 42 10.82 -1.27 -4.07
N PHE A 43 11.02 -2.57 -4.27
CA PHE A 43 10.32 -3.33 -5.30
C PHE A 43 8.81 -3.31 -5.07
N LEU A 44 8.34 -3.49 -3.83
CA LEU A 44 6.92 -3.44 -3.50
C LEU A 44 6.32 -2.03 -3.64
N ALA A 45 7.03 -0.98 -3.22
CA ALA A 45 6.55 0.40 -3.27
C ALA A 45 6.54 0.98 -4.69
N LEU A 46 7.62 0.76 -5.44
CA LEU A 46 7.92 1.47 -6.68
C LEU A 46 7.85 0.56 -7.91
N GLY A 47 7.78 -0.76 -7.72
CA GLY A 47 7.81 -1.75 -8.79
C GLY A 47 9.20 -1.97 -9.40
N ARG A 48 10.25 -1.40 -8.80
CA ARG A 48 11.64 -1.52 -9.24
C ARG A 48 12.54 -1.84 -8.03
N PRO A 49 13.54 -2.73 -8.19
CA PRO A 49 14.42 -3.13 -7.10
C PRO A 49 15.38 -2.00 -6.69
N ASP A 50 15.67 -1.08 -7.61
CA ASP A 50 16.64 -0.02 -7.42
C ASP A 50 15.99 1.34 -7.17
N LEU A 51 16.61 2.12 -6.29
CA LEU A 51 16.18 3.47 -5.96
C LEU A 51 16.73 4.52 -6.93
N GLU A 52 17.58 4.11 -7.86
CA GLU A 52 18.31 4.98 -8.80
C GLU A 52 17.34 5.73 -9.71
N ASP A 53 16.38 5.03 -10.31
CA ASP A 53 15.33 5.66 -11.13
C ASP A 53 14.50 6.66 -10.32
N HIS A 54 14.23 6.34 -9.05
CA HIS A 54 13.48 7.23 -8.17
C HIS A 54 14.32 8.46 -7.79
N TRP A 55 15.62 8.27 -7.58
CA TRP A 55 16.56 9.36 -7.35
C TRP A 55 16.67 10.28 -8.57
N GLU A 56 16.78 9.73 -9.78
CA GLU A 56 16.73 10.51 -11.02
C GLU A 56 15.42 11.29 -11.16
N SER A 57 14.29 10.67 -10.81
CA SER A 57 12.99 11.37 -10.83
C SER A 57 12.95 12.57 -9.86
N LEU A 58 13.71 12.53 -8.77
CA LEU A 58 13.83 13.64 -7.83
C LEU A 58 14.70 14.79 -8.36
N GLN A 59 15.49 14.55 -9.43
CA GLN A 59 16.33 15.58 -10.04
C GLN A 59 15.52 16.58 -10.87
N SER A 60 14.57 16.10 -11.67
CA SER A 60 13.67 16.95 -12.45
C SER A 60 12.41 17.34 -11.66
N LYS A 61 11.75 18.44 -12.07
CA LYS A 61 10.48 18.83 -11.44
C LYS A 61 9.35 17.97 -11.98
N GLU A 62 9.35 17.72 -13.29
CA GLU A 62 8.38 16.88 -13.98
C GLU A 62 8.42 15.43 -13.46
N GLY A 63 9.61 14.85 -13.31
CA GLY A 63 9.75 13.46 -12.84
C GLY A 63 9.21 13.26 -11.42
N PHE A 64 9.47 14.19 -10.52
CA PHE A 64 8.93 14.14 -9.15
C PHE A 64 7.41 14.25 -9.16
N GLU A 65 6.85 15.17 -9.94
CA GLU A 65 5.41 15.33 -10.08
C GLU A 65 4.72 14.08 -10.63
N ASP A 66 5.34 13.39 -11.59
CA ASP A 66 4.80 12.17 -12.17
C ASP A 66 4.81 11.02 -11.17
N VAL A 67 5.91 10.83 -10.43
CA VAL A 67 5.97 9.83 -9.35
C VAL A 67 4.96 10.15 -8.25
N ARG A 68 4.85 11.42 -7.84
CA ARG A 68 3.88 11.87 -6.84
C ARG A 68 2.45 11.60 -7.29
N LYS A 69 2.08 11.96 -8.52
CA LYS A 69 0.74 11.67 -9.08
C LYS A 69 0.46 10.17 -9.11
N LYS A 70 1.43 9.35 -9.53
CA LYS A 70 1.30 7.90 -9.53
C LYS A 70 1.04 7.34 -8.13
N LEU A 71 1.83 7.77 -7.14
CA LEU A 71 1.68 7.32 -5.75
C LEU A 71 0.33 7.79 -5.15
N CYS A 72 -0.05 9.05 -5.37
CA CYS A 72 -1.37 9.56 -4.95
C CYS A 72 -2.52 8.78 -5.59
N SER A 73 -2.40 8.40 -6.87
CA SER A 73 -3.39 7.56 -7.55
C SER A 73 -3.49 6.16 -6.94
N ILE A 74 -2.36 5.51 -6.65
CA ILE A 74 -2.31 4.21 -5.97
C ILE A 74 -2.97 4.30 -4.58
N LEU A 75 -2.62 5.31 -3.79
CA LEU A 75 -3.19 5.52 -2.46
C LEU A 75 -4.70 5.80 -2.54
N SER A 76 -5.15 6.61 -3.49
CA SER A 76 -6.58 6.89 -3.71
C SER A 76 -7.36 5.63 -4.08
N ASN A 77 -6.82 4.80 -4.98
CA ASN A 77 -7.42 3.50 -5.31
C ASN A 77 -7.46 2.57 -4.09
N THR A 78 -6.39 2.57 -3.28
CA THR A 78 -6.30 1.79 -2.05
C THR A 78 -7.36 2.22 -1.04
N ILE A 79 -7.59 3.52 -0.86
CA ILE A 79 -8.68 4.07 -0.01
C ILE A 79 -10.04 3.61 -0.51
N SER A 80 -10.29 3.64 -1.82
CA SER A 80 -11.56 3.22 -2.41
C SER A 80 -11.85 1.75 -2.15
N VAL A 81 -10.86 0.87 -2.38
CA VAL A 81 -10.98 -0.58 -2.11
C VAL A 81 -11.15 -0.85 -0.62
N ALA A 82 -10.36 -0.21 0.23
CA ALA A 82 -10.46 -0.36 1.69
C ALA A 82 -11.83 0.10 2.21
N SER A 83 -12.37 1.21 1.70
CA SER A 83 -13.68 1.74 2.08
C SER A 83 -14.81 0.80 1.64
N LEU A 84 -14.70 0.20 0.44
CA LEU A 84 -15.64 -0.81 -0.01
C LEU A 84 -15.62 -2.04 0.90
N LEU A 85 -14.42 -2.57 1.21
CA LEU A 85 -14.26 -3.68 2.15
C LEU A 85 -14.81 -3.34 3.54
N LEU A 86 -14.56 -2.13 4.02
CA LEU A 86 -15.06 -1.65 5.31
C LEU A 86 -16.59 -1.64 5.32
N ALA A 87 -17.23 -1.06 4.30
CA ALA A 87 -18.68 -1.02 4.18
C ALA A 87 -19.29 -2.43 4.09
N THR A 88 -18.72 -3.31 3.26
CA THR A 88 -19.16 -4.70 3.12
C THR A 88 -19.05 -5.46 4.44
N ASN A 89 -17.89 -5.41 5.11
CA ASN A 89 -17.71 -6.06 6.40
C ASN A 89 -18.66 -5.48 7.46
N ALA A 90 -18.88 -4.17 7.48
CA ALA A 90 -19.80 -3.52 8.42
C ALA A 90 -21.23 -4.04 8.25
N VAL A 91 -21.68 -4.26 7.01
CA VAL A 91 -22.99 -4.89 6.74
C VAL A 91 -23.04 -6.30 7.32
N PHE A 92 -22.05 -7.16 7.02
CA PHE A 92 -22.05 -8.54 7.53
C PHE A 92 -21.99 -8.62 9.06
N VAL A 93 -21.21 -7.74 9.70
CA VAL A 93 -21.09 -7.70 11.16
C VAL A 93 -22.35 -7.16 11.83
N SER A 94 -23.04 -6.19 11.23
CA SER A 94 -24.21 -5.52 11.83
C SER A 94 -25.55 -6.23 11.57
N THR A 95 -25.74 -6.85 10.41
CA THR A 95 -27.05 -7.39 10.01
C THR A 95 -27.36 -8.76 10.60
N GLY A 96 -26.37 -9.49 11.13
CA GLY A 96 -26.55 -10.88 11.54
C GLY A 96 -26.98 -11.78 10.36
N SER A 97 -27.12 -13.09 10.54
CA SER A 97 -27.44 -14.04 9.47
C SER A 97 -28.85 -13.79 8.89
N LEU A 98 -28.94 -12.99 7.82
CA LEU A 98 -30.22 -12.69 7.15
C LEU A 98 -30.87 -13.94 6.55
N VAL A 99 -30.06 -14.95 6.23
CA VAL A 99 -30.52 -16.16 5.55
C VAL A 99 -30.16 -17.39 6.34
N SER A 100 -31.14 -18.26 6.56
CA SER A 100 -31.00 -19.45 7.41
C SER A 100 -29.95 -20.44 6.92
N TYR A 101 -29.71 -20.49 5.61
CA TYR A 101 -28.67 -21.35 5.07
C TYR A 101 -27.27 -20.78 5.30
N PHE A 102 -27.02 -19.47 5.23
CA PHE A 102 -25.66 -18.91 5.29
C PHE A 102 -25.31 -18.38 6.69
N ASN A 103 -24.93 -19.29 7.60
CA ASN A 103 -24.63 -18.94 8.99
C ASN A 103 -23.20 -18.41 9.17
N TYR A 104 -23.04 -17.08 9.09
CA TYR A 104 -21.80 -16.37 9.49
C TYR A 104 -21.74 -16.01 10.97
N SER A 105 -22.66 -16.49 11.81
CA SER A 105 -22.62 -16.31 13.27
C SER A 105 -21.66 -17.24 13.98
N SER A 106 -20.97 -18.14 13.25
CA SER A 106 -19.87 -18.92 13.81
C SER A 106 -18.79 -17.99 14.39
N PRO A 107 -18.27 -18.26 15.61
CA PRO A 107 -17.23 -17.43 16.22
C PRO A 107 -16.00 -17.22 15.33
N ALA A 108 -15.59 -18.25 14.58
CA ALA A 108 -14.43 -18.17 13.68
C ALA A 108 -14.69 -17.22 12.49
N THR A 109 -15.85 -17.32 11.86
CA THR A 109 -16.25 -16.43 10.76
C THR A 109 -16.38 -15.00 11.23
N TYR A 110 -17.02 -14.79 12.38
CA TYR A 110 -17.20 -13.46 12.97
C TYR A 110 -15.86 -12.82 13.32
N PHE A 111 -14.94 -13.57 13.94
CA PHE A 111 -13.58 -13.08 14.24
C PHE A 111 -12.83 -12.64 12.99
N LEU A 112 -12.88 -13.42 11.90
CA LEU A 112 -12.22 -13.07 10.65
C LEU A 112 -12.84 -11.85 9.95
N LEU A 113 -14.17 -11.73 9.96
CA LEU A 113 -14.86 -10.52 9.46
C LEU A 113 -14.49 -9.28 10.28
N PHE A 114 -14.42 -9.41 11.60
CA PHE A 114 -14.01 -8.31 12.47
C PHE A 114 -12.55 -7.91 12.25
N MET A 115 -11.63 -8.87 12.12
CA MET A 115 -10.24 -8.60 11.76
C MET A 115 -10.14 -7.93 10.38
N SER A 116 -10.91 -8.39 9.40
CA SER A 116 -11.00 -7.77 8.08
C SER A 116 -11.48 -6.32 8.16
N LEU A 117 -12.51 -6.05 8.95
CA LEU A 117 -13.05 -4.70 9.22
C LEU A 117 -11.99 -3.78 9.83
N MET A 118 -11.29 -4.24 10.89
CA MET A 118 -10.25 -3.46 11.57
C MET A 118 -9.08 -3.15 10.64
N LEU A 119 -8.62 -4.14 9.87
CA LEU A 119 -7.55 -3.94 8.88
C LEU A 119 -7.96 -2.97 7.76
N ALA A 120 -9.20 -3.04 7.29
CA ALA A 120 -9.73 -2.09 6.30
C ALA A 120 -9.77 -0.66 6.88
N MET A 121 -10.19 -0.49 8.14
CA MET A 121 -10.18 0.80 8.81
C MET A 121 -8.76 1.37 8.94
N ILE A 122 -7.80 0.56 9.39
CA ILE A 122 -6.39 0.95 9.48
C ILE A 122 -5.86 1.31 8.09
N ALA A 123 -6.21 0.55 7.04
CA ALA A 123 -5.81 0.83 5.67
C ALA A 123 -6.34 2.18 5.16
N VAL A 124 -7.61 2.51 5.42
CA VAL A 124 -8.19 3.83 5.07
C VAL A 124 -7.44 4.96 5.79
N MET A 125 -7.23 4.82 7.11
CA MET A 125 -6.56 5.84 7.91
C MET A 125 -5.10 6.05 7.47
N THR A 126 -4.34 4.97 7.34
CA THR A 126 -2.93 5.02 6.93
C THR A 126 -2.75 5.51 5.50
N SER A 127 -3.64 5.14 4.57
CA SER A 127 -3.63 5.68 3.21
C SER A 127 -3.93 7.18 3.18
N GLY A 128 -4.95 7.62 3.93
CA GLY A 128 -5.32 9.04 4.02
C GLY A 128 -4.19 9.90 4.60
N LEU A 129 -3.58 9.45 5.70
CA LEU A 129 -2.42 10.11 6.30
C LEU A 129 -1.23 10.16 5.34
N SER A 130 -0.96 9.06 4.64
CA SER A 130 0.11 9.01 3.64
C SER A 130 -0.17 9.97 2.49
N MET A 131 -1.40 10.03 2.00
CA MET A 131 -1.81 10.93 0.91
C MET A 131 -1.66 12.41 1.32
N ILE A 132 -2.11 12.80 2.52
CA ILE A 132 -1.92 14.15 3.05
C ILE A 132 -0.43 14.48 3.13
N ARG A 133 0.37 13.58 3.70
CA ARG A 133 1.84 13.74 3.76
C ARG A 133 2.41 13.97 2.36
N TRP A 134 2.01 13.17 1.37
CA TRP A 134 2.51 13.25 -0.01
C TRP A 134 2.11 14.55 -0.73
N ILE A 135 0.92 15.09 -0.46
CA ILE A 135 0.47 16.36 -1.02
C ILE A 135 1.31 17.53 -0.46
N HIS A 136 1.64 17.49 0.83
CA HIS A 136 2.41 18.55 1.50
C HIS A 136 3.92 18.38 1.45
N THR A 137 4.41 17.23 1.00
CA THR A 137 5.84 16.96 0.93
C THR A 137 6.46 17.71 -0.24
N ASP A 138 7.41 18.59 0.06
CA ASP A 138 8.21 19.29 -0.95
C ASP A 138 9.29 18.38 -1.53
N ARG A 139 9.62 18.60 -2.80
CA ARG A 139 10.71 17.93 -3.51
C ARG A 139 12.04 18.16 -2.81
N GLN A 140 12.32 19.39 -2.38
CA GLN A 140 13.57 19.72 -1.69
C GLN A 140 13.70 18.94 -0.38
N TRP A 141 12.63 18.90 0.41
CA TRP A 141 12.61 18.13 1.64
C TRP A 141 12.81 16.63 1.39
N THR A 142 12.13 16.06 0.40
CA THR A 142 12.29 14.63 0.04
C THR A 142 13.73 14.33 -0.35
N ARG A 143 14.32 15.18 -1.21
CA ARG A 143 15.72 15.02 -1.64
C ARG A 143 16.67 15.08 -0.44
N GLU A 144 16.49 16.04 0.46
CA GLU A 144 17.34 16.18 1.64
C GLU A 144 17.22 14.97 2.57
N GLN A 145 16.00 14.48 2.81
CA GLN A 145 15.78 13.28 3.62
C GLN A 145 16.39 12.02 3.00
N LEU A 146 16.29 11.86 1.67
CA LEU A 146 16.96 10.76 0.97
C LEU A 146 18.48 10.91 0.98
N ARG A 147 19.00 12.15 0.94
CA ARG A 147 20.44 12.44 0.97
C ARG A 147 21.08 12.07 2.31
N ILE A 148 20.40 12.36 3.41
CA ILE A 148 20.85 11.98 4.77
C ILE A 148 21.01 10.45 4.88
N GLY A 149 20.21 9.69 4.13
CA GLY A 149 20.34 8.24 4.00
C GLY A 149 19.94 7.45 5.25
N GLY A 150 19.83 6.13 5.09
CA GLY A 150 19.65 5.20 6.20
C GLY A 150 18.20 5.08 6.72
N CYS A 151 18.00 5.45 8.00
CA CYS A 151 16.79 5.12 8.77
C CYS A 151 15.51 5.77 8.22
N PHE A 152 15.60 6.88 7.49
CA PHE A 152 14.43 7.59 6.97
C PHE A 152 13.81 6.94 5.72
N LEU A 153 14.63 6.24 4.92
CA LEU A 153 14.17 5.56 3.72
C LEU A 153 13.17 4.44 4.06
N PHE A 154 13.41 3.72 5.15
CA PHE A 154 12.55 2.64 5.61
C PHE A 154 11.11 3.09 5.92
N PRO A 155 10.84 4.04 6.85
CA PRO A 155 9.49 4.51 7.15
C PRO A 155 8.84 5.22 5.97
N TYR A 156 9.62 5.83 5.07
CA TYR A 156 9.12 6.39 3.82
C TYR A 156 8.53 5.31 2.90
N LEU A 157 9.29 4.25 2.61
CA LEU A 157 8.80 3.11 1.81
C LEU A 157 7.66 2.37 2.51
N LEU A 158 7.78 2.21 3.83
CA LEU A 158 6.78 1.57 4.66
C LEU A 158 5.44 2.31 4.62
N SER A 159 5.45 3.65 4.59
CA SER A 159 4.24 4.48 4.47
C SER A 159 3.48 4.23 3.16
N ILE A 160 4.17 3.86 2.08
CA ILE A 160 3.54 3.57 0.78
C ILE A 160 2.97 2.15 0.76
N ILE A 161 3.74 1.17 1.28
CA ILE A 161 3.42 -0.26 1.16
C ILE A 161 2.42 -0.72 2.22
N MET A 162 2.52 -0.19 3.45
CA MET A 162 1.69 -0.64 4.57
C MET A 162 0.18 -0.59 4.27
N PRO A 163 -0.37 0.48 3.70
CA PRO A 163 -1.80 0.50 3.41
C PRO A 163 -2.20 -0.58 2.39
N ILE A 164 -1.37 -0.84 1.38
CA ILE A 164 -1.58 -1.89 0.38
C ILE A 164 -1.58 -3.28 1.05
N LEU A 165 -0.63 -3.52 1.97
CA LEU A 165 -0.57 -4.77 2.74
C LEU A 165 -1.79 -4.95 3.63
N PHE A 166 -2.27 -3.90 4.30
CA PHE A 166 -3.46 -3.97 5.14
C PHE A 166 -4.73 -4.24 4.32
N VAL A 167 -4.88 -3.64 3.14
CA VAL A 167 -5.98 -3.97 2.22
C VAL A 167 -5.88 -5.43 1.76
N GLY A 168 -4.70 -5.88 1.36
CA GLY A 168 -4.47 -7.26 0.96
C GLY A 168 -4.84 -8.25 2.06
N LEU A 169 -4.35 -8.02 3.28
CA LEU A 169 -4.64 -8.88 4.43
C LEU A 169 -6.13 -8.83 4.82
N SER A 170 -6.75 -7.65 4.80
CA SER A 170 -8.19 -7.47 5.03
C SER A 170 -9.02 -8.30 4.03
N LEU A 171 -8.68 -8.23 2.74
CA LEU A 171 -9.34 -9.01 1.69
C LEU A 171 -9.15 -10.52 1.89
N ASN A 172 -7.94 -10.97 2.27
CA ASN A 172 -7.67 -12.37 2.59
C ASN A 172 -8.57 -12.84 3.76
N CYS A 173 -8.60 -12.10 4.87
CA CYS A 173 -9.45 -12.41 6.02
C CYS A 173 -10.93 -12.49 5.63
N PHE A 174 -11.41 -11.55 4.80
CA PHE A 174 -12.78 -11.56 4.29
C PHE A 174 -13.08 -12.83 3.47
N ILE A 175 -12.21 -13.15 2.51
CA ILE A 175 -12.38 -14.35 1.67
C ILE A 175 -12.38 -15.62 2.53
N PHE A 176 -11.45 -15.76 3.48
CA PHE A 176 -11.41 -16.89 4.38
C PHE A 176 -12.67 -17.00 5.26
N ALA A 177 -13.21 -15.88 5.76
CA ALA A 177 -14.46 -15.87 6.51
C ALA A 177 -15.62 -16.43 5.66
N MET A 178 -15.73 -15.97 4.41
CA MET A 178 -16.77 -16.43 3.48
C MET A 178 -16.60 -17.91 3.10
N LEU A 179 -15.36 -18.37 2.90
CA LEU A 179 -15.06 -19.77 2.63
C LEU A 179 -15.39 -20.68 3.83
N ILE A 180 -15.04 -20.29 5.04
CA ILE A 180 -15.38 -21.05 6.26
C ILE A 180 -16.89 -21.09 6.46
N SER A 181 -17.58 -19.97 6.26
CA SER A 181 -19.05 -19.92 6.31
C SER A 181 -19.67 -20.87 5.27
N GLY A 182 -19.19 -20.82 4.02
CA GLY A 182 -19.64 -21.70 2.93
C GLY A 182 -19.39 -23.18 3.16
N PHE A 183 -18.25 -23.54 3.76
CA PHE A 183 -17.90 -24.93 4.02
C PHE A 183 -18.75 -25.56 5.13
N ASN A 184 -19.26 -24.75 6.05
CA ASN A 184 -20.14 -25.17 7.14
C ASN A 184 -21.63 -25.25 6.75
N LEU A 185 -21.97 -24.94 5.49
CA LEU A 185 -23.32 -25.08 4.96
C LEU A 185 -23.76 -26.54 4.95
N GLN A 186 -25.03 -26.82 5.27
CA GLN A 186 -25.59 -28.17 5.16
C GLN A 186 -25.71 -28.65 3.70
N ASN A 187 -25.75 -27.73 2.74
CA ASN A 187 -25.89 -28.06 1.32
C ASN A 187 -24.56 -28.55 0.71
N THR A 188 -24.51 -29.83 0.31
CA THR A 188 -23.35 -30.47 -0.32
C THR A 188 -22.86 -29.73 -1.56
N VAL A 189 -23.76 -29.19 -2.39
CA VAL A 189 -23.39 -28.47 -3.62
C VAL A 189 -22.61 -27.21 -3.26
N CYS A 190 -23.10 -26.43 -2.29
CA CYS A 190 -22.41 -25.23 -1.84
C CYS A 190 -21.03 -25.57 -1.25
N ARG A 191 -20.92 -26.64 -0.44
CA ARG A 191 -19.64 -27.10 0.11
C ARG A 191 -18.63 -27.46 -0.96
N VAL A 192 -19.05 -28.19 -2.00
CA VAL A 192 -18.18 -28.55 -3.13
C VAL A 192 -17.72 -27.31 -3.89
N ILE A 193 -18.63 -26.38 -4.19
CA ILE A 193 -18.29 -25.12 -4.85
C ILE A 193 -17.29 -24.31 -4.01
N THR A 194 -17.53 -24.17 -2.71
CA THR A 194 -16.62 -23.47 -1.80
C THR A 194 -15.25 -24.14 -1.71
N ALA A 195 -15.19 -25.47 -1.67
CA ALA A 195 -13.94 -26.21 -1.67
C ALA A 195 -13.15 -26.00 -2.97
N LEU A 196 -13.82 -26.04 -4.13
CA LEU A 196 -13.20 -25.73 -5.42
C LEU A 196 -12.69 -24.29 -5.46
N TRP A 197 -13.44 -23.34 -4.89
CA TRP A 197 -13.03 -21.94 -4.83
C TRP A 197 -11.82 -21.73 -3.93
N LEU A 198 -11.73 -22.43 -2.80
CA LEU A 198 -10.55 -22.44 -1.94
C LEU A 198 -9.31 -23.00 -2.66
N VAL A 199 -9.45 -24.11 -3.40
CA VAL A 199 -8.36 -24.68 -4.19
C VAL A 199 -7.88 -23.71 -5.27
N MET A 200 -8.81 -23.12 -6.03
CA MET A 200 -8.49 -22.09 -7.02
C MET A 200 -7.80 -20.88 -6.39
N TYR A 201 -8.28 -20.44 -5.23
CA TYR A 201 -7.68 -19.33 -4.49
C TYR A 201 -6.24 -19.65 -4.07
N ALA A 202 -6.00 -20.84 -3.49
CA ALA A 202 -4.67 -21.29 -3.10
C ALA A 202 -3.71 -21.37 -4.29
N ILE A 203 -4.18 -21.86 -5.45
CA ILE A 203 -3.40 -21.91 -6.69
C ILE A 203 -3.05 -20.49 -7.16
N CYS A 204 -4.02 -19.56 -7.17
CA CYS A 204 -3.79 -18.18 -7.59
C CYS A 204 -2.78 -17.45 -6.68
N ILE A 205 -2.91 -17.62 -5.36
CA ILE A 205 -1.96 -17.05 -4.39
C ILE A 205 -0.58 -17.67 -4.58
N GLY A 206 -0.50 -19.00 -4.69
CA GLY A 206 0.76 -19.71 -4.93
C GLY A 206 1.44 -19.27 -6.22
N ALA A 207 0.70 -19.13 -7.32
CA ALA A 207 1.22 -18.63 -8.59
C ALA A 207 1.72 -17.18 -8.48
N THR A 208 0.98 -16.31 -7.81
CA THR A 208 1.37 -14.91 -7.58
C THR A 208 2.64 -14.81 -6.75
N LEU A 209 2.74 -15.59 -5.67
CA LEU A 209 3.94 -15.64 -4.81
C LEU A 209 5.14 -16.22 -5.56
N THR A 210 4.93 -17.24 -6.39
CA THR A 210 5.99 -17.85 -7.21
C THR A 210 6.52 -16.87 -8.25
N GLU A 211 5.63 -16.17 -8.96
CA GLU A 211 6.02 -15.14 -9.95
C GLU A 211 6.74 -13.97 -9.27
N PHE A 212 6.27 -13.55 -8.09
CA PHE A 212 6.93 -12.52 -7.30
C PHE A 212 8.34 -12.94 -6.87
N ALA A 213 8.48 -14.15 -6.31
CA ALA A 213 9.76 -14.71 -5.90
C ALA A 213 10.72 -14.89 -7.09
N TRP A 214 10.19 -15.31 -8.24
CA TRP A 214 10.95 -15.46 -9.47
C TRP A 214 11.49 -14.12 -9.99
N ARG A 215 10.64 -13.09 -10.05
CA ARG A 215 11.04 -11.73 -10.46
C ARG A 215 12.09 -11.15 -9.52
N TYR A 216 11.88 -11.34 -8.21
CA TYR A 216 12.83 -10.90 -7.20
C TYR A 216 14.20 -11.60 -7.37
N ALA A 217 14.21 -12.93 -7.54
CA ALA A 217 15.43 -13.70 -7.75
C ALA A 217 16.15 -13.31 -9.05
N LYS A 218 15.41 -12.99 -10.12
CA LYS A 218 16.00 -12.52 -11.38
C LYS A 218 16.63 -11.13 -11.22
N GLY A 219 15.97 -10.21 -10.51
CA GLY A 219 16.51 -8.88 -10.23
C GLY A 219 17.79 -8.91 -9.41
N LEU A 220 17.95 -9.90 -8.52
CA LEU A 220 19.19 -10.10 -7.76
C LEU A 220 20.37 -10.60 -8.60
N LYS A 221 20.13 -11.28 -9.74
CA LYS A 221 21.21 -11.86 -10.58
C LYS A 221 21.72 -10.91 -11.67
N SER A 222 20.99 -9.84 -11.97
CA SER A 222 21.37 -8.87 -13.01
C SER A 222 22.31 -7.76 -12.52
N GLN A 223 22.71 -7.80 -11.25
CA GLN A 223 23.66 -6.88 -10.62
C GLN A 223 24.95 -7.63 -10.26
#